data_AF-A0A834MEI0-F1
#
_entry.id   AF-A0A834MEI0-F1
#
_cell.length_a   1.000
_cell.length_b   1.000
_cell.length_c   1.000
_cell.angle_alpha   90.00
_cell.angle_beta   90.00
_cell.angle_gamma   90.00
#
_symmetry.space_group_name_H-M   'P 1'
#
loop_
_entity.id
_entity.type
_entity.pdbx_description
1 polymer ?
#
loop_
_entity_poly.entity_id
_entity_poly.type
_entity_poly.pdbx_seq_one_letter_code
_entity_poly.pdbx_strand_id
1 'polypeptide(L)'
;MHHLQFYFMLLGTKICLFFPLGGYWLSGTNLGNGEFYWASTGTAVIYSKWLPNQPDNAKLQDNDFKGENCIQWGIYNRSENAAWNDLECFHKLRYICEEHQYCS
;
A
#
# COMPACT_ATOMS: atom_id res chain seq x y z
N MET A 1 -3.94 -25.11 6.28
CA MET A 1 -3.05 -24.24 5.48
C MET A 1 -3.94 -23.34 4.64
N HIS A 2 -3.64 -22.03 4.62
CA HIS A 2 -4.38 -20.93 3.95
C HIS A 2 -5.72 -20.55 4.59
N HIS A 3 -5.69 -19.58 5.52
CA HIS A 3 -6.74 -18.53 5.69
C HIS A 3 -6.53 -17.56 6.89
N LEU A 4 -5.38 -17.59 7.60
CA LEU A 4 -5.22 -16.91 8.89
C LEU A 4 -4.28 -15.68 8.95
N GLN A 5 -3.79 -15.14 7.82
CA GLN A 5 -2.69 -14.16 7.88
C GLN A 5 -3.05 -12.66 7.78
N PHE A 6 -4.30 -12.25 7.58
CA PHE A 6 -4.64 -10.81 7.54
C PHE A 6 -5.51 -10.30 8.70
N TYR A 7 -6.09 -11.19 9.51
CA TYR A 7 -6.89 -10.77 10.67
C TYR A 7 -6.04 -10.30 11.87
N PHE A 8 -4.73 -10.61 11.89
CA PHE A 8 -3.89 -10.37 13.06
C PHE A 8 -3.08 -9.05 13.04
N MET A 9 -2.96 -8.34 11.91
CA MET A 9 -2.22 -7.06 11.86
C MET A 9 -3.03 -5.83 12.33
N LEU A 10 -4.26 -6.02 12.82
CA LEU A 10 -5.06 -4.95 13.43
C LEU A 10 -5.57 -5.33 14.84
N LEU A 11 -4.90 -6.26 15.53
CA LEU A 11 -5.27 -6.61 16.89
C LEU A 11 -4.67 -5.61 17.89
N GLY A 12 -5.46 -4.60 18.25
CA GLY A 12 -5.35 -3.97 19.56
C GLY A 12 -5.43 -2.45 19.58
N THR A 13 -5.03 -1.75 18.53
CA THR A 13 -5.23 -0.30 18.46
C THR A 13 -6.66 -0.02 18.00
N LYS A 14 -7.49 0.49 18.91
CA LYS A 14 -8.67 1.29 18.55
C LYS A 14 -8.18 2.48 17.70
N ILE A 15 -8.01 2.27 16.41
CA ILE A 15 -7.94 3.35 15.43
C ILE A 15 -9.36 3.92 15.42
N CYS A 16 -9.59 4.91 16.29
CA CYS A 16 -10.84 5.66 16.35
C CYS A 16 -11.10 6.29 14.99
N LEU A 17 -11.94 5.62 14.18
CA LEU A 17 -12.93 6.15 13.22
C LEU A 17 -12.55 7.38 12.38
N PHE A 18 -11.27 7.55 12.05
CA PHE A 18 -10.81 8.56 11.09
C PHE A 18 -9.89 7.86 10.10
N PHE A 19 -10.48 7.16 9.15
CA PHE A 19 -9.76 6.76 7.95
C PHE A 19 -9.49 8.04 7.15
N PRO A 20 -8.22 8.48 7.01
CA PRO A 20 -7.92 9.61 6.16
C PRO A 20 -8.40 9.27 4.74
N LEU A 21 -9.14 10.19 4.11
CA LEU A 21 -9.69 10.00 2.76
C LEU A 21 -8.60 9.66 1.71
N GLY A 22 -7.34 10.00 1.98
CA GLY A 22 -6.19 9.68 1.14
C GLY A 22 -5.39 8.43 1.55
N GLY A 23 -5.89 7.59 2.45
CA GLY A 23 -5.22 6.33 2.80
C GLY A 23 -3.85 6.48 3.48
N TYR A 24 -3.03 5.43 3.35
CA TYR A 24 -1.71 5.29 3.97
C TYR A 24 -0.71 4.70 2.97
N TRP A 25 0.55 5.12 3.06
CA TRP A 25 1.65 4.44 2.38
C TRP A 25 1.96 3.08 3.00
N LEU A 26 2.17 2.10 2.14
CA LEU A 26 2.93 0.89 2.41
C LEU A 26 4.35 1.03 1.85
N SER A 27 5.27 0.12 2.17
CA SER A 27 6.66 0.17 1.68
C SER A 27 6.83 -0.32 0.24
N GLY A 28 5.76 -0.72 -0.45
CA GLY A 28 5.83 -1.32 -1.78
C GLY A 28 6.08 -0.27 -2.87
N THR A 29 6.97 -0.57 -3.81
CA THR A 29 7.28 0.30 -4.95
C THR A 29 7.81 -0.49 -6.15
N ASN A 30 7.70 0.06 -7.36
CA ASN A 30 8.26 -0.48 -8.60
C ASN A 30 9.31 0.44 -9.26
N LEU A 31 9.83 1.46 -8.54
CA LEU A 31 10.82 2.43 -9.05
C LEU A 31 12.15 1.83 -9.56
N GLY A 32 12.42 0.56 -9.27
CA GLY A 32 13.63 -0.15 -9.69
C GLY A 32 13.52 -0.71 -11.12
N ASN A 33 13.03 -1.94 -11.22
CA ASN A 33 12.96 -2.71 -12.49
C ASN A 33 11.55 -2.75 -13.11
N GLY A 34 10.59 -1.99 -12.56
CA GLY A 34 9.18 -2.02 -12.99
C GLY A 34 8.33 -3.09 -12.32
N GLU A 35 8.91 -3.99 -11.52
CA GLU A 35 8.17 -4.92 -10.67
C GLU A 35 8.03 -4.38 -9.24
N PHE A 36 6.90 -4.65 -8.59
CA PHE A 36 6.70 -4.21 -7.21
C PHE A 36 7.53 -5.06 -6.22
N TYR A 37 8.31 -4.37 -5.39
CA TYR A 37 9.08 -4.93 -4.29
C TYR A 37 8.86 -4.11 -3.01
N TRP A 38 9.06 -4.74 -1.85
CA TRP A 38 9.05 -4.05 -0.57
C TRP A 38 10.37 -3.30 -0.38
N ALA A 39 10.33 -1.97 -0.31
CA ALA A 39 11.54 -1.15 -0.22
C ALA A 39 12.38 -1.42 1.04
N SER A 40 11.76 -1.92 2.11
CA SER A 40 12.45 -2.25 3.37
C SER A 40 13.32 -3.51 3.28
N THR A 41 12.98 -4.46 2.41
CA THR A 41 13.64 -5.78 2.34
C THR A 41 14.21 -6.08 0.95
N GLY A 42 13.78 -5.37 -0.08
CA GLY A 42 14.07 -5.69 -1.48
C GLY A 42 13.34 -6.94 -2.01
N THR A 43 12.44 -7.54 -1.23
CA THR A 43 11.74 -8.76 -1.64
C THR A 43 10.55 -8.44 -2.54
N ALA A 44 10.26 -9.34 -3.48
CA ALA A 44 9.12 -9.20 -4.38
C ALA A 44 7.78 -9.17 -3.61
N VAL A 45 6.84 -8.36 -4.08
CA VAL A 45 5.46 -8.36 -3.59
C VAL A 45 4.74 -9.58 -4.17
N ILE A 46 4.52 -10.60 -3.34
CA ILE A 46 3.88 -11.87 -3.74
C ILE A 46 2.38 -11.96 -3.46
N TYR A 47 1.87 -11.06 -2.61
CA TYR A 47 0.45 -10.91 -2.32
C TYR A 47 0.04 -9.51 -2.71
N SER A 48 -1.12 -9.38 -3.35
CA SER A 48 -1.67 -8.09 -3.72
C SER A 48 -3.17 -8.01 -3.47
N LYS A 49 -3.63 -6.82 -3.11
CA LYS A 49 -5.04 -6.50 -2.98
C LYS A 49 -5.33 -5.16 -3.67
N TRP A 50 -5.00 -5.09 -4.95
CA TRP A 50 -5.27 -3.95 -5.81
C TRP A 50 -6.76 -3.68 -5.93
N LEU A 51 -7.11 -2.40 -6.04
CA LEU A 51 -8.43 -2.00 -6.51
C LEU A 51 -8.66 -2.53 -7.94
N PRO A 52 -9.92 -2.62 -8.39
CA PRO A 52 -10.21 -2.92 -9.79
C PRO A 52 -9.47 -1.96 -10.72
N ASN A 53 -8.80 -2.52 -11.73
CA ASN A 53 -7.94 -1.85 -12.71
C ASN A 53 -6.60 -1.32 -12.20
N GLN A 54 -6.25 -1.53 -10.93
CA GLN A 54 -4.96 -1.15 -10.37
C GLN A 54 -3.96 -2.34 -10.42
N PRO A 55 -2.64 -2.08 -10.52
CA PRO A 55 -2.03 -0.76 -10.71
C PRO A 55 -2.19 -0.25 -12.15
N ASP A 56 -2.56 1.01 -12.34
CA ASP A 56 -2.80 1.61 -13.68
C ASP A 56 -1.73 2.61 -14.12
N ASN A 57 -0.78 2.96 -13.24
CA ASN A 57 0.29 3.91 -13.51
C ASN A 57 -0.26 5.20 -14.15
N ALA A 58 -1.34 5.76 -13.58
CA ALA A 58 -2.08 6.85 -14.17
C ALA A 58 -1.17 8.07 -14.34
N LYS A 59 -1.09 8.57 -15.58
CA LYS A 59 -0.36 9.80 -15.90
C LYS A 59 -1.32 10.98 -15.81
N LEU A 60 -1.66 11.37 -14.59
CA LEU A 60 -2.59 12.47 -14.35
C LEU A 60 -1.95 13.86 -14.59
N GLN A 61 -0.65 13.91 -14.85
CA GLN A 61 0.13 15.13 -14.88
C GLN A 61 1.25 15.05 -15.94
N ASP A 62 1.30 16.02 -16.88
CA ASP A 62 2.28 16.15 -17.99
C ASP A 62 3.71 16.51 -17.54
N ASN A 63 4.03 16.28 -16.27
CA ASN A 63 5.31 16.61 -15.66
C ASN A 63 6.21 15.37 -15.68
N ASP A 64 7.52 15.57 -15.79
CA ASP A 64 8.59 14.55 -15.94
C ASP A 64 8.67 13.44 -14.85
N PHE A 65 7.66 13.30 -14.00
CA PHE A 65 7.56 12.23 -13.03
C PHE A 65 7.16 10.92 -13.73
N LYS A 66 7.86 9.84 -13.39
CA LYS A 66 7.76 8.52 -14.03
C LYS A 66 6.48 7.74 -13.67
N GLY A 67 5.37 8.43 -13.44
CA GLY A 67 4.06 7.87 -13.11
C GLY A 67 3.90 7.45 -11.64
N GLU A 68 2.88 6.64 -11.38
CA GLU A 68 2.50 6.14 -10.05
C GLU A 68 3.31 4.88 -9.73
N ASN A 69 4.12 4.93 -8.67
CA ASN A 69 5.11 3.89 -8.40
C ASN A 69 5.17 3.45 -6.94
N CYS A 70 4.27 3.94 -6.09
CA CYS A 70 4.25 3.65 -4.66
C CYS A 70 2.89 3.12 -4.22
N ILE A 71 2.86 2.11 -3.35
CA ILE A 71 1.62 1.45 -2.91
C ILE A 71 0.93 2.26 -1.82
N GLN A 72 -0.25 2.78 -2.13
CA GLN A 72 -1.19 3.38 -1.19
C GLN A 72 -2.24 2.32 -0.78
N TRP A 73 -2.51 2.18 0.51
CA TRP A 73 -3.58 1.35 1.07
C TRP A 73 -4.67 2.19 1.74
N GLY A 74 -5.89 1.66 1.82
CA GLY A 74 -6.96 2.25 2.63
C GLY A 74 -7.84 3.22 1.84
N ILE A 75 -7.78 3.16 0.52
CA ILE A 75 -8.76 3.78 -0.35
C ILE A 75 -10.05 2.95 -0.31
N TYR A 76 -11.15 3.63 -0.05
CA TYR A 76 -12.50 3.07 -0.08
C TYR A 76 -13.15 3.44 -1.40
N ASN A 77 -13.62 2.45 -2.13
CA ASN A 77 -14.63 2.66 -3.16
C ASN A 77 -15.94 2.00 -2.73
N ARG A 78 -17.04 2.26 -3.43
CA ARG A 78 -18.37 1.70 -3.09
C ARG A 78 -18.44 0.17 -3.21
N SER A 79 -17.42 -0.48 -3.76
CA SER A 79 -17.42 -1.89 -4.16
C SER A 79 -16.44 -2.76 -3.36
N GLU A 80 -15.45 -2.17 -2.68
CA GLU A 80 -14.41 -2.90 -1.94
C GLU A 80 -13.98 -2.20 -0.65
N ASN A 81 -13.79 -3.01 0.40
CA ASN A 81 -13.17 -2.57 1.64
C ASN A 81 -11.66 -2.36 1.41
N ALA A 82 -11.11 -1.20 1.80
CA ALA A 82 -9.67 -0.88 1.91
C ALA A 82 -8.72 -1.76 1.06
N ALA A 83 -8.45 -1.31 -0.17
CA ALA A 83 -7.59 -1.96 -1.17
C ALA A 83 -6.44 -1.03 -1.60
N TRP A 84 -5.62 -1.48 -2.55
CA TRP A 84 -4.37 -0.82 -2.97
C TRP A 84 -4.56 0.02 -4.24
N ASN A 85 -3.83 1.13 -4.31
CA ASN A 85 -3.62 1.97 -5.49
C ASN A 85 -2.10 2.14 -5.67
N ASP A 86 -1.57 2.17 -6.89
CA ASP A 86 -0.30 2.86 -7.10
C ASP A 86 -0.57 4.36 -7.15
N LEU A 87 0.28 5.15 -6.52
CA LEU A 87 0.17 6.61 -6.53
C LEU A 87 1.57 7.22 -6.71
N GLU A 88 1.67 8.47 -7.17
CA GLU A 88 2.94 9.13 -7.28
C GLU A 88 3.59 9.28 -5.91
N CYS A 89 4.83 8.81 -5.79
CA CYS A 89 5.53 8.68 -4.52
C CYS A 89 5.74 10.00 -3.75
N PHE A 90 5.60 11.15 -4.41
CA PHE A 90 5.75 12.46 -3.78
C PHE A 90 4.49 12.93 -3.02
N HIS A 91 3.37 12.19 -3.12
CA HIS A 91 2.17 12.52 -2.35
C HIS A 91 2.43 12.44 -0.83
N LYS A 92 1.95 13.46 -0.11
CA LYS A 92 2.09 13.54 1.35
C LYS A 92 0.98 12.75 2.03
N LEU A 93 1.25 11.48 2.34
CA LEU A 93 0.36 10.61 3.10
C LEU A 93 0.99 10.15 4.42
N ARG A 94 0.14 9.69 5.35
CA ARG A 94 0.60 8.92 6.51
C ARG A 94 1.11 7.56 6.02
N TYR A 95 1.92 6.87 6.81
CA TYR A 95 2.46 5.56 6.46
C TYR A 95 2.24 4.54 7.57
N ILE A 96 2.18 3.26 7.21
CA ILE A 96 2.11 2.14 8.15
C ILE A 96 3.51 1.54 8.28
N CYS A 97 3.92 1.27 9.52
CA CYS A 97 5.17 0.58 9.83
C CYS A 97 4.89 -0.85 10.27
N GLU A 98 5.83 -1.76 9.97
CA GLU A 98 5.91 -3.08 10.57
C GLU A 98 7.00 -3.06 11.66
N GLU A 99 6.75 -3.70 12.79
CA GLU A 99 7.75 -3.91 13.85
C GLU A 99 7.89 -5.41 14.10
N HIS A 100 9.12 -5.92 14.09
CA HIS A 100 9.41 -7.30 14.49
C HIS A 100 9.79 -7.33 15.96
N GLN A 101 8.88 -7.86 16.79
CA GLN A 101 9.21 -8.16 18.17
C GLN A 101 9.99 -9.48 18.21
N TYR A 102 11.24 -9.42 18.65
CA TYR A 102 12.01 -10.61 18.95
C TYR A 102 11.53 -11.18 20.29
N CYS A 103 11.21 -12.47 20.34
CA CYS A 103 11.01 -13.17 21.59
C CYS A 103 12.35 -13.23 22.33
N SER A 104 12.44 -12.57 23.49
CA SER A 104 13.53 -12.69 24.45
C SER A 104 13.42 -13.95 25.29
#